data_AF-A0A955AKU0-F1
#
_entry.id   AF-A0A955AKU0-F1
#
_cell.length_a   1.000
_cell.length_b   1.000
_cell.length_c   1.000
_cell.angle_alpha   90.00
_cell.angle_beta   90.00
_cell.angle_gamma   90.00
#
_symmetry.space_group_name_H-M   'P 1'
#
loop_
_entity.id
_entity.type
_entity.pdbx_description
1 polymer ?
#
loop_
_entity_poly.entity_id
_entity_poly.type
_entity_poly.pdbx_seq_one_letter_code
_entity_poly.pdbx_strand_id
1 'polypeptide(L)'
;MKSEQRHQLETNVLADKLGKGIESTRSAFPFVFGGIAVVVIVGLIWGIYSGITTSKSALAWTDYYFKQTSSDADSFIDVADANPNLPAGHWARFAAGINLLDRGIEAIYRNRSEGEELIGDAISSLEKVKDEATNLELRSKALLALGQAKESLGKIEEAIDYYTQVTKNSTNPYLTSSAGARLGFLSTDGGKEFYTWFTKLDPKPDAPIQLPDDLKTPP
;
A
#
# COMPACT_ATOMS: atom_id res chain seq x y z
N MET A 1 -37.63 37.67 -69.52
CA MET A 1 -38.12 36.28 -69.33
C MET A 1 -37.06 35.17 -69.48
N LYS A 2 -35.77 35.44 -69.79
CA LYS A 2 -34.74 34.38 -69.89
C LYS A 2 -33.83 34.20 -68.66
N SER A 3 -34.01 34.99 -67.60
CA SER A 3 -33.15 34.94 -66.40
C SER A 3 -33.71 34.03 -65.29
N GLU A 4 -35.03 33.89 -65.18
CA GLU A 4 -35.66 33.07 -64.11
C GLU A 4 -35.55 31.55 -64.37
N GLN A 5 -35.66 31.10 -65.62
CA GLN A 5 -35.49 29.68 -65.97
C GLN A 5 -34.04 29.17 -65.79
N ARG A 6 -33.04 30.05 -65.88
CA ARG A 6 -31.62 29.66 -65.68
C ARG A 6 -31.29 29.42 -64.21
N HIS A 7 -31.95 30.15 -63.30
CA HIS A 7 -31.73 30.01 -61.86
C HIS A 7 -32.32 28.72 -61.28
N GLN A 8 -33.40 28.19 -61.88
CA GLN A 8 -33.99 26.90 -61.49
C GLN A 8 -33.19 25.69 -61.97
N LEU A 9 -32.46 25.81 -63.08
CA LEU A 9 -31.61 24.72 -63.59
C LEU A 9 -30.31 24.59 -62.78
N GLU A 10 -29.72 25.69 -62.30
CA GLU A 10 -28.51 25.65 -61.47
C GLU A 10 -28.75 25.10 -60.06
N THR A 11 -29.89 25.44 -59.45
CA THR A 11 -30.29 24.88 -58.15
C THR A 11 -30.53 23.37 -58.21
N ASN A 12 -31.03 22.87 -59.36
CA ASN A 12 -31.23 21.45 -59.60
C ASN A 12 -29.91 20.69 -59.79
N VAL A 13 -28.91 21.25 -60.49
CA VAL A 13 -27.60 20.61 -60.69
C VAL A 13 -26.76 20.58 -59.40
N LEU A 14 -26.86 21.62 -58.56
CA LEU A 14 -26.22 21.63 -57.25
C LEU A 14 -26.87 20.63 -56.28
N ALA A 15 -28.21 20.56 -56.27
CA ALA A 15 -28.94 19.58 -55.47
C ALA A 15 -28.66 18.13 -55.91
N ASP A 16 -28.55 17.87 -57.22
CA ASP A 16 -28.30 16.54 -57.77
C ASP A 16 -26.85 16.06 -57.51
N LYS A 17 -25.87 16.99 -57.44
CA LYS A 17 -24.48 16.68 -57.02
C LYS A 17 -24.34 16.51 -55.50
N LEU A 18 -25.10 17.25 -54.70
CA LEU A 18 -25.18 17.03 -53.24
C LEU A 18 -25.88 15.70 -52.91
N GLY A 19 -26.93 15.34 -53.65
CA GLY A 19 -27.64 14.07 -53.52
C GLY A 19 -26.75 12.86 -53.81
N LYS A 20 -26.00 12.90 -54.92
CA LYS A 20 -25.08 11.80 -55.33
C LYS A 20 -23.85 11.64 -54.42
N GLY A 21 -23.41 12.70 -53.74
CA GLY A 21 -22.32 12.63 -52.74
C GLY A 21 -22.75 12.00 -51.41
N ILE A 22 -24.00 12.22 -51.01
CA ILE A 22 -24.61 11.65 -49.79
C ILE A 22 -24.98 10.17 -49.99
N GLU A 23 -25.30 9.75 -51.22
CA GLU A 23 -25.73 8.38 -51.51
C GLU A 23 -24.57 7.37 -51.51
N SER A 24 -23.36 7.79 -51.87
CA SER A 24 -22.15 6.95 -51.90
C SER A 24 -21.56 6.63 -50.52
N THR A 25 -21.86 7.44 -49.50
CA THR A 25 -21.35 7.23 -48.14
C THR A 25 -22.25 6.36 -47.27
N ARG A 26 -23.51 6.12 -47.68
CA ARG A 26 -24.54 5.41 -46.90
C ARG A 26 -24.13 4.01 -46.42
N SER A 27 -23.29 3.31 -47.18
CA SER A 27 -22.80 1.96 -46.80
C SER A 27 -21.68 1.97 -45.75
N ALA A 28 -20.91 3.06 -45.63
CA ALA A 28 -19.82 3.19 -44.67
C ALA A 28 -20.27 3.83 -43.34
N PHE A 29 -21.37 4.58 -43.37
CA PHE A 29 -21.98 5.22 -42.19
C PHE A 29 -22.14 4.29 -40.98
N PRO A 30 -22.71 3.08 -41.06
CA PRO A 30 -22.87 2.24 -39.87
C PRO A 30 -21.54 1.80 -39.24
N PHE A 31 -20.49 1.57 -40.03
CA PHE A 31 -19.17 1.18 -39.52
C PHE A 31 -18.42 2.34 -38.86
N VAL A 32 -18.50 3.54 -39.45
CA VAL A 32 -17.87 4.75 -38.89
C VAL A 32 -18.52 5.13 -37.57
N PHE A 33 -19.85 5.15 -37.51
CA PHE A 33 -20.57 5.44 -36.27
C PHE A 33 -20.39 4.34 -35.21
N GLY A 34 -20.33 3.07 -35.63
CA GLY A 34 -20.01 1.96 -34.73
C GLY A 34 -18.61 2.09 -34.11
N GLY A 35 -17.60 2.43 -34.92
CA GLY A 35 -16.23 2.67 -34.43
C GLY A 35 -16.15 3.85 -33.45
N ILE A 36 -16.78 4.98 -33.79
CA ILE A 36 -16.84 6.15 -32.90
C ILE A 36 -17.57 5.82 -31.59
N ALA A 37 -18.69 5.09 -31.67
CA ALA A 37 -19.44 4.68 -30.48
C ALA A 37 -18.60 3.81 -29.54
N VAL A 38 -17.81 2.87 -30.07
CA VAL A 38 -16.88 2.05 -29.27
C VAL A 38 -15.82 2.92 -28.60
N VAL A 39 -15.20 3.86 -29.32
CA VAL A 39 -14.19 4.77 -28.76
C VAL A 39 -14.80 5.64 -27.65
N VAL A 40 -16.01 6.16 -27.85
CA VAL A 40 -16.72 6.95 -26.84
C VAL A 40 -17.06 6.10 -25.61
N ILE A 41 -17.55 4.88 -25.79
CA ILE A 41 -17.85 3.97 -24.68
C ILE A 41 -16.58 3.63 -23.89
N VAL A 42 -15.47 3.32 -24.58
CA VAL A 42 -14.18 3.06 -23.93
C VAL A 42 -13.68 4.31 -23.18
N GLY A 43 -13.80 5.49 -23.78
CA GLY A 43 -13.43 6.76 -23.14
C GLY A 43 -14.28 7.08 -21.91
N LEU A 44 -15.58 6.79 -21.95
CA LEU A 44 -16.50 6.96 -20.81
C LEU A 44 -16.18 5.97 -19.69
N ILE A 45 -15.93 4.69 -20.02
CA ILE A 45 -15.51 3.68 -19.04
C ILE A 45 -14.21 4.12 -18.37
N TRP A 46 -13.23 4.59 -19.14
CA TRP A 46 -11.96 5.10 -18.61
C TRP A 46 -12.15 6.34 -17.73
N GLY A 47 -12.96 7.31 -18.15
CA GLY A 47 -13.23 8.54 -17.41
C GLY A 47 -13.98 8.32 -16.09
N ILE A 48 -14.93 7.38 -16.07
CA ILE A 48 -15.66 7.00 -14.85
C ILE A 48 -14.71 6.27 -13.89
N TYR A 49 -13.87 5.36 -14.41
CA TYR A 49 -12.89 4.63 -13.60
C TYR A 49 -11.83 5.57 -12.99
N SER A 50 -11.33 6.55 -13.75
CA SER A 50 -10.34 7.52 -13.26
C SER A 50 -10.92 8.53 -12.26
N GLY A 51 -12.20 8.92 -12.41
CA GLY A 51 -12.87 9.83 -11.47
C GLY A 51 -13.15 9.19 -10.10
N ILE A 52 -13.68 7.96 -10.09
CA ILE A 52 -14.05 7.26 -8.85
C ILE A 52 -12.82 6.87 -8.02
N THR A 53 -11.73 6.46 -8.69
CA THR A 53 -10.48 6.08 -8.00
C THR A 53 -9.79 7.26 -7.34
N THR A 54 -9.87 8.46 -7.93
CA THR A 54 -9.28 9.68 -7.38
C THR A 54 -9.98 10.12 -6.09
N SER A 55 -11.32 10.11 -6.04
CA SER A 55 -12.07 10.46 -4.83
C SER A 55 -11.91 9.42 -3.72
N LYS A 56 -11.93 8.12 -4.04
CA LYS A 56 -11.68 7.05 -3.05
C LYS A 56 -10.27 7.13 -2.48
N SER A 57 -9.26 7.40 -3.31
CA SER A 57 -7.88 7.60 -2.86
C SER A 57 -7.77 8.78 -1.90
N ALA A 58 -8.41 9.92 -2.21
CA ALA A 58 -8.40 11.10 -1.34
C ALA A 58 -9.03 10.84 0.03
N LEU A 59 -10.16 10.12 0.07
CA LEU A 59 -10.80 9.72 1.33
C LEU A 59 -9.90 8.78 2.14
N ALA A 60 -9.32 7.76 1.51
CA ALA A 60 -8.43 6.82 2.20
C ALA A 60 -7.21 7.50 2.82
N TRP A 61 -6.62 8.50 2.13
CA TRP A 61 -5.55 9.32 2.70
C TRP A 61 -6.02 10.17 3.87
N THR A 62 -7.23 10.73 3.77
CA THR A 62 -7.84 11.51 4.85
C THR A 62 -8.02 10.65 6.10
N ASP A 63 -8.57 9.44 5.95
CA ASP A 63 -8.75 8.49 7.05
C ASP A 63 -7.41 8.09 7.68
N TYR A 64 -6.40 7.78 6.87
CA TYR A 64 -5.04 7.50 7.34
C TYR A 64 -4.48 8.64 8.20
N TYR A 65 -4.54 9.89 7.73
CA TYR A 65 -4.01 11.04 8.46
C TYR A 65 -4.79 11.33 9.76
N PHE A 66 -6.11 11.14 9.77
CA PHE A 66 -6.89 11.31 11.00
C PHE A 66 -6.53 10.25 12.04
N LYS A 67 -6.37 9.00 11.64
CA LYS A 67 -5.98 7.90 12.55
C LYS A 67 -4.53 8.00 13.02
N GLN A 68 -3.67 8.77 12.34
CA GLN A 68 -2.32 9.02 12.81
C GLN A 68 -2.28 9.71 14.19
N THR A 69 -3.35 10.41 14.57
CA THR A 69 -3.45 11.05 15.89
C THR A 69 -3.68 10.08 17.05
N SER A 70 -4.25 8.89 16.82
CA SER A 70 -4.46 7.89 17.89
C SER A 70 -3.21 7.08 18.19
N SER A 71 -2.23 7.02 17.26
CA SER A 71 -0.98 6.24 17.38
C SER A 71 -1.20 4.78 17.82
N ASP A 72 -2.33 4.22 17.42
CA ASP A 72 -2.79 2.88 17.77
C ASP A 72 -2.80 1.99 16.53
N ALA A 73 -2.30 0.76 16.68
CA ALA A 73 -2.16 -0.18 15.57
C ALA A 73 -3.52 -0.58 14.98
N ASP A 74 -4.52 -0.84 15.83
CA ASP A 74 -5.84 -1.30 15.40
C ASP A 74 -6.53 -0.24 14.54
N SER A 75 -6.41 1.03 14.95
CA SER A 75 -6.87 2.19 14.19
C SER A 75 -6.30 2.24 12.76
N PHE A 76 -5.05 1.82 12.57
CA PHE A 76 -4.43 1.75 11.24
C PHE A 76 -4.82 0.48 10.47
N ILE A 77 -5.02 -0.65 11.16
CA ILE A 77 -5.51 -1.89 10.57
C ILE A 77 -6.90 -1.66 9.96
N ASP A 78 -7.79 -0.97 10.66
CA ASP A 78 -9.13 -0.61 10.15
C ASP A 78 -9.05 0.15 8.81
N VAL A 79 -8.14 1.13 8.72
CA VAL A 79 -7.94 1.91 7.49
C VAL A 79 -7.38 1.03 6.37
N ALA A 80 -6.44 0.14 6.69
CA ALA A 80 -5.86 -0.79 5.73
C ALA A 80 -6.90 -1.78 5.19
N ASP A 81 -7.71 -2.36 6.07
CA ASP A 81 -8.73 -3.35 5.73
C ASP A 81 -9.89 -2.75 4.94
N ALA A 82 -10.23 -1.48 5.21
CA ALA A 82 -11.19 -0.71 4.41
C ALA A 82 -10.64 -0.34 3.02
N ASN A 83 -9.32 -0.25 2.86
CA ASN A 83 -8.65 0.26 1.66
C ASN A 83 -7.51 -0.65 1.15
N PRO A 84 -7.71 -1.97 1.01
CA PRO A 84 -6.62 -2.95 0.91
C PRO A 84 -5.77 -2.83 -0.37
N ASN A 85 -6.34 -2.25 -1.43
CA ASN A 85 -5.65 -2.09 -2.73
C ASN A 85 -5.22 -0.63 -2.99
N LEU A 86 -5.44 0.28 -2.04
CA LEU A 86 -5.10 1.69 -2.21
C LEU A 86 -3.76 1.98 -1.54
N PRO A 87 -2.94 2.90 -2.10
CA PRO A 87 -1.68 3.29 -1.49
C PRO A 87 -1.82 3.70 -0.01
N ALA A 88 -2.87 4.46 0.33
CA ALA A 88 -3.14 4.86 1.71
C ALA A 88 -3.36 3.66 2.65
N GLY A 89 -4.05 2.60 2.18
CA GLY A 89 -4.23 1.38 2.97
C GLY A 89 -2.93 0.62 3.19
N HIS A 90 -2.04 0.58 2.18
CA HIS A 90 -0.70 0.00 2.36
C HIS A 90 0.15 0.78 3.37
N TRP A 91 0.08 2.13 3.33
CA TRP A 91 0.77 2.97 4.31
C TRP A 91 0.19 2.81 5.71
N ALA A 92 -1.13 2.70 5.84
CA ALA A 92 -1.79 2.40 7.10
C ALA A 92 -1.31 1.05 7.66
N ARG A 93 -1.30 0.00 6.82
CA ARG A 93 -0.83 -1.32 7.25
C ARG A 93 0.65 -1.32 7.65
N PHE A 94 1.48 -0.56 6.94
CA PHE A 94 2.87 -0.36 7.33
C PHE A 94 2.97 0.33 8.70
N ALA A 95 2.22 1.42 8.92
CA ALA A 95 2.19 2.12 10.20
C ALA A 95 1.73 1.23 11.35
N ALA A 96 0.69 0.40 11.15
CA ALA A 96 0.27 -0.61 12.12
C ALA A 96 1.40 -1.59 12.45
N GLY A 97 2.06 -2.12 11.43
CA GLY A 97 3.18 -3.04 11.58
C GLY A 97 4.35 -2.45 12.36
N ILE A 98 4.71 -1.18 12.09
CA ILE A 98 5.77 -0.49 12.84
C ILE A 98 5.35 -0.25 14.31
N ASN A 99 4.11 0.17 14.56
CA ASN A 99 3.62 0.38 15.92
C ASN A 99 3.66 -0.91 16.76
N LEU A 100 3.20 -2.02 16.17
CA LEU A 100 3.25 -3.34 16.79
C LEU A 100 4.69 -3.80 17.02
N LEU A 101 5.58 -3.57 16.05
CA LEU A 101 6.99 -3.92 16.17
C LEU A 101 7.67 -3.15 17.31
N ASP A 102 7.46 -1.84 17.38
CA ASP A 102 8.04 -1.00 18.44
C ASP A 102 7.56 -1.48 19.83
N ARG A 103 6.25 -1.68 19.99
CA ARG A 103 5.66 -2.21 21.24
C ARG A 103 6.19 -3.59 21.58
N GLY A 104 6.32 -4.47 20.59
CA GLY A 104 6.80 -5.83 20.77
C GLY A 104 8.27 -5.90 21.16
N ILE A 105 9.12 -5.06 20.55
CA ILE A 105 10.53 -4.92 20.93
C ILE A 105 10.65 -4.45 22.38
N GLU A 106 9.86 -3.47 22.80
CA GLU A 106 9.84 -3.03 24.19
C GLU A 106 9.35 -4.12 25.15
N ALA A 107 8.31 -4.86 24.75
CA ALA A 107 7.72 -5.92 25.55
C ALA A 107 8.65 -7.12 25.73
N ILE A 108 9.47 -7.48 24.73
CA ILE A 108 10.41 -8.61 24.80
C ILE A 108 11.32 -8.56 26.04
N TYR A 109 11.66 -7.37 26.54
CA TYR A 109 12.54 -7.21 27.71
C TYR A 109 11.82 -7.31 29.06
N ARG A 110 10.48 -7.30 29.07
CA ARG A 110 9.65 -7.34 30.30
C ARG A 110 8.78 -8.59 30.37
N ASN A 111 8.20 -8.96 29.23
CA ASN A 111 7.31 -10.10 29.05
C ASN A 111 7.57 -10.68 27.65
N ARG A 112 8.44 -11.70 27.58
CA ARG A 112 8.85 -12.28 26.29
C ARG A 112 7.66 -12.76 25.46
N SER A 113 6.70 -13.44 26.09
CA SER A 113 5.54 -14.00 25.37
C SER A 113 4.72 -12.93 24.69
N GLU A 114 4.43 -11.82 25.38
CA GLU A 114 3.70 -10.68 24.82
C GLU A 114 4.49 -10.00 23.70
N GLY A 115 5.81 -9.84 23.89
CA GLY A 115 6.67 -9.29 22.85
C GLY A 115 6.69 -10.14 21.58
N GLU A 116 6.76 -11.47 21.72
CA GLU A 116 6.72 -12.40 20.60
C GLU A 116 5.38 -12.39 19.85
N GLU A 117 4.26 -12.25 20.56
CA GLU A 117 2.92 -12.09 19.97
C GLU A 117 2.81 -10.80 19.15
N LEU A 118 3.16 -9.64 19.75
CA LEU A 118 3.11 -8.34 19.08
C LEU A 118 4.03 -8.29 17.85
N ILE A 119 5.23 -8.87 17.93
CA ILE A 119 6.13 -8.94 16.77
C ILE A 119 5.57 -9.89 15.70
N GLY A 120 4.88 -10.96 16.08
CA GLY A 120 4.16 -11.84 15.15
C GLY A 120 3.09 -11.09 14.35
N ASP A 121 2.30 -10.24 15.02
CA ASP A 121 1.29 -9.41 14.38
C ASP A 121 1.92 -8.33 13.49
N ALA A 122 3.05 -7.76 13.92
CA ALA A 122 3.85 -6.85 13.11
C ALA A 122 4.32 -7.51 11.81
N ILE A 123 4.88 -8.72 11.90
CA ILE A 123 5.32 -9.51 10.73
C ILE A 123 4.16 -9.73 9.78
N SER A 124 2.99 -10.14 10.28
CA SER A 124 1.80 -10.38 9.47
C SER A 124 1.36 -9.13 8.70
N SER A 125 1.42 -7.95 9.32
CA SER A 125 1.11 -6.68 8.68
C SER A 125 2.16 -6.28 7.63
N LEU A 126 3.45 -6.41 7.97
CA LEU A 126 4.56 -6.01 7.11
C LEU A 126 4.74 -6.94 5.89
N GLU A 127 4.46 -8.24 6.02
CA GLU A 127 4.47 -9.16 4.89
C GLU A 127 3.42 -8.79 3.83
N LYS A 128 2.20 -8.46 4.26
CA LYS A 128 1.16 -7.96 3.36
C LYS A 128 1.63 -6.70 2.62
N VAL A 129 2.30 -5.76 3.30
CA VAL A 129 2.86 -4.57 2.63
C VAL A 129 3.95 -4.95 1.63
N LYS A 130 4.88 -5.85 1.99
CA LYS A 130 5.93 -6.36 1.08
C LYS A 130 5.33 -6.97 -0.19
N ASP A 131 4.20 -7.66 -0.08
CA ASP A 131 3.62 -8.44 -1.17
C ASP A 131 2.58 -7.68 -2.00
N GLU A 132 1.79 -6.81 -1.37
CA GLU A 132 0.65 -6.15 -2.01
C GLU A 132 0.95 -4.71 -2.45
N ALA A 133 1.91 -4.03 -1.80
CA ALA A 133 2.18 -2.63 -2.10
C ALA A 133 2.82 -2.45 -3.48
N THR A 134 2.28 -1.53 -4.28
CA THR A 134 2.86 -1.17 -5.59
C THR A 134 4.03 -0.19 -5.47
N ASN A 135 4.12 0.54 -4.36
CA ASN A 135 5.20 1.49 -4.09
C ASN A 135 6.48 0.73 -3.68
N LEU A 136 7.50 0.76 -4.54
CA LEU A 136 8.76 0.04 -4.31
C LEU A 136 9.49 0.50 -3.04
N GLU A 137 9.48 1.80 -2.73
CA GLU A 137 10.12 2.30 -1.52
C GLU A 137 9.42 1.78 -0.28
N LEU A 138 8.08 1.76 -0.27
CA LEU A 138 7.30 1.23 0.85
C LEU A 138 7.57 -0.27 1.06
N ARG A 139 7.68 -1.05 -0.02
CA ARG A 139 8.10 -2.46 0.06
C ARG A 139 9.50 -2.59 0.66
N SER A 140 10.46 -1.74 0.27
CA SER A 140 11.81 -1.74 0.85
C SER A 140 11.81 -1.37 2.34
N LYS A 141 10.95 -0.44 2.77
CA LYS A 141 10.77 -0.14 4.20
C LYS A 141 10.20 -1.34 4.95
N ALA A 142 9.20 -2.02 4.39
CA ALA A 142 8.63 -3.23 4.98
C ALA A 142 9.67 -4.36 5.08
N LEU A 143 10.51 -4.57 4.06
CA LEU A 143 11.62 -5.52 4.10
C LEU A 143 12.61 -5.20 5.23
N LEU A 144 12.99 -3.93 5.41
CA LEU A 144 13.87 -3.53 6.50
C LEU A 144 13.24 -3.85 7.86
N ALA A 145 11.97 -3.50 8.05
CA ALA A 145 11.22 -3.75 9.28
C ALA A 145 11.02 -5.26 9.55
N LEU A 146 10.81 -6.08 8.52
CA LEU A 146 10.77 -7.53 8.64
C LEU A 146 12.11 -8.10 9.12
N GLY A 147 13.23 -7.57 8.61
CA GLY A 147 14.56 -7.91 9.12
C GLY A 147 14.69 -7.60 10.62
N GLN A 148 14.25 -6.40 11.04
CA GLN A 148 14.27 -5.98 12.45
C GLN A 148 13.37 -6.86 13.32
N ALA A 149 12.19 -7.23 12.83
CA ALA A 149 11.26 -8.12 13.53
C ALA A 149 11.86 -9.52 13.73
N LYS A 150 12.39 -10.15 12.67
CA LYS A 150 13.03 -11.47 12.76
C LYS A 150 14.26 -11.45 13.67
N GLU A 151 15.06 -10.39 13.57
CA GLU A 151 16.22 -10.17 14.43
C GLU A 151 15.82 -10.03 15.91
N SER A 152 14.73 -9.32 16.19
CA SER A 152 14.17 -9.17 17.55
C SER A 152 13.62 -10.48 18.11
N LEU A 153 13.20 -11.42 17.26
CA LEU A 153 12.84 -12.79 17.64
C LEU A 153 14.04 -13.74 17.74
N GLY A 154 15.27 -13.25 17.50
CA GLY A 154 16.46 -14.09 17.44
C GLY A 154 16.54 -15.02 16.22
N LYS A 155 15.70 -14.79 15.20
CA LYS A 155 15.67 -15.55 13.94
C LYS A 155 16.66 -14.95 12.94
N ILE A 156 17.95 -15.13 13.22
CA ILE A 156 19.03 -14.35 12.58
C ILE A 156 19.18 -14.67 11.10
N GLU A 157 19.03 -15.92 10.71
CA GLU A 157 19.11 -16.35 9.31
C GLU A 157 18.00 -15.69 8.47
N GLU A 158 16.77 -15.64 9.00
CA GLU A 158 15.65 -14.96 8.35
C GLU A 158 15.87 -13.44 8.29
N ALA A 159 16.41 -12.84 9.35
CA ALA A 159 16.73 -11.42 9.37
C ALA A 159 17.78 -11.04 8.31
N ILE A 160 18.83 -11.85 8.18
CA ILE A 160 19.88 -11.69 7.16
C ILE A 160 19.28 -11.74 5.75
N ASP A 161 18.33 -12.64 5.49
CA ASP A 161 17.67 -12.72 4.19
C ASP A 161 16.94 -11.41 3.84
N TYR A 162 16.08 -10.91 4.74
CA TYR A 162 15.38 -9.65 4.52
C TYR A 162 16.32 -8.44 4.35
N TYR A 163 17.35 -8.31 5.18
CA TYR A 163 18.34 -7.23 5.02
C TYR A 163 19.11 -7.34 3.71
N THR A 164 19.41 -8.57 3.26
CA THR A 164 20.03 -8.80 1.95
C THR A 164 19.10 -8.39 0.81
N GLN A 165 17.79 -8.65 0.93
CA GLN A 165 16.81 -8.16 -0.04
C GLN A 165 16.76 -6.63 -0.09
N VAL A 166 16.85 -5.95 1.06
CA VAL A 166 16.91 -4.46 1.09
C VAL A 166 18.14 -3.96 0.34
N THR A 167 19.33 -4.50 0.61
CA THR A 167 20.57 -4.04 -0.04
C THR A 167 20.60 -4.30 -1.55
N LYS A 168 19.91 -5.34 -2.03
CA LYS A 168 19.82 -5.67 -3.46
C LYS A 168 18.74 -4.88 -4.21
N ASN A 169 17.57 -4.67 -3.59
CA ASN A 169 16.37 -4.21 -4.29
C ASN A 169 16.01 -2.74 -4.03
N SER A 170 16.50 -2.15 -2.94
CA SER A 170 16.22 -0.75 -2.60
C SER A 170 17.14 0.20 -3.38
N THR A 171 16.57 1.26 -3.96
CA THR A 171 17.33 2.39 -4.51
C THR A 171 17.57 3.49 -3.47
N ASN A 172 16.96 3.41 -2.29
CA ASN A 172 17.12 4.39 -1.22
C ASN A 172 18.43 4.11 -0.45
N PRO A 173 19.41 5.03 -0.50
CA PRO A 173 20.74 4.81 0.12
C PRO A 173 20.70 4.72 1.65
N TYR A 174 19.71 5.35 2.28
CA TYR A 174 19.54 5.25 3.74
C TYR A 174 19.12 3.84 4.14
N LEU A 175 18.17 3.23 3.41
CA LEU A 175 17.70 1.88 3.69
C LEU A 175 18.81 0.84 3.43
N THR A 176 19.54 0.98 2.32
CA THR A 176 20.66 0.06 2.01
C THR A 176 21.79 0.19 3.01
N SER A 177 22.12 1.41 3.45
CA SER A 177 23.13 1.64 4.50
C SER A 177 22.70 1.04 5.85
N SER A 178 21.44 1.25 6.26
CA SER A 178 20.89 0.69 7.50
C SER A 178 20.94 -0.85 7.51
N ALA A 179 20.43 -1.48 6.44
CA ALA A 179 20.47 -2.94 6.29
C ALA A 179 21.92 -3.47 6.22
N GLY A 180 22.79 -2.79 5.48
CA GLY A 180 24.21 -3.15 5.36
C GLY A 180 24.95 -3.09 6.69
N ALA A 181 24.66 -2.08 7.53
CA ALA A 181 25.22 -1.98 8.87
C ALA A 181 24.77 -3.13 9.77
N ARG A 182 23.49 -3.53 9.73
CA ARG A 182 22.99 -4.69 10.47
C ARG A 182 23.65 -5.99 10.00
N LEU A 183 23.71 -6.23 8.69
CA LEU A 183 24.41 -7.39 8.11
C LEU A 183 25.88 -7.46 8.57
N GLY A 184 26.57 -6.31 8.55
CA GLY A 184 27.93 -6.19 9.05
C GLY A 184 28.03 -6.63 10.50
N PHE A 185 27.20 -6.08 11.39
CA PHE A 185 27.17 -6.46 12.80
C PHE A 185 26.86 -7.94 13.02
N LEU A 186 25.82 -8.47 12.37
CA LEU A 186 25.37 -9.87 12.50
C LEU A 186 26.44 -10.88 12.07
N SER A 187 27.36 -10.49 11.19
CA SER A 187 28.47 -11.36 10.76
C SER A 187 29.63 -11.43 11.76
N THR A 188 29.72 -10.47 12.69
CA THR A 188 30.81 -10.42 13.68
C THR A 188 30.64 -11.46 14.78
N ASP A 189 31.74 -11.83 15.43
CA ASP A 189 31.68 -12.74 16.59
C ASP A 189 30.88 -12.13 17.75
N GLY A 190 31.03 -10.83 18.00
CA GLY A 190 30.22 -10.11 19.00
C GLY A 190 28.72 -10.14 18.72
N GLY A 191 28.30 -10.04 17.44
CA GLY A 191 26.89 -10.18 17.05
C GLY A 191 26.37 -11.59 17.31
N LYS A 192 27.12 -12.62 16.93
CA LYS A 192 26.76 -14.03 17.18
C LYS A 192 26.66 -14.34 18.68
N GLU A 193 27.62 -13.85 19.46
CA GLU A 193 27.63 -14.00 20.92
C GLU A 193 26.41 -13.31 21.56
N PHE A 194 26.11 -12.07 21.14
CA PHE A 194 24.95 -11.34 21.61
C PHE A 194 23.65 -12.13 21.37
N TYR A 195 23.40 -12.61 20.15
CA TYR A 195 22.16 -13.34 19.85
C TYR A 195 22.11 -14.73 20.48
N THR A 196 23.27 -15.38 20.70
CA THR A 196 23.36 -16.62 21.47
C THR A 196 22.94 -16.42 22.93
N TRP A 197 23.25 -15.26 23.52
CA TRP A 197 22.79 -14.88 24.85
C TRP A 197 21.32 -14.44 24.83
N PHE A 198 20.95 -13.56 23.92
CA PHE A 198 19.63 -12.93 23.85
C PHE A 198 18.50 -13.95 23.64
N THR A 199 18.73 -15.00 22.85
CA THR A 199 17.76 -16.09 22.65
C THR A 199 17.46 -16.89 23.92
N LYS A 200 18.30 -16.80 24.95
CA LYS A 200 18.10 -17.45 26.25
C LYS A 200 17.44 -16.54 27.30
N LEU A 201 17.34 -15.24 27.01
CA LEU A 201 16.78 -14.26 27.93
C LEU A 201 15.25 -14.41 27.95
N ASP A 202 14.65 -14.92 29.02
CA ASP A 202 13.19 -15.13 29.16
C ASP A 202 12.60 -14.32 30.33
N PRO A 203 12.44 -12.98 30.18
CA PRO A 203 11.87 -12.13 31.20
C PRO A 203 10.37 -12.39 31.32
N LYS A 204 9.92 -12.42 32.57
CA LYS A 204 8.52 -12.58 32.93
C LYS A 204 8.05 -11.32 33.63
N PRO A 205 6.79 -10.91 33.41
CA PRO A 205 6.24 -9.75 34.10
C PRO A 205 6.30 -9.98 35.61
N ASP A 206 6.54 -8.91 36.36
CA ASP A 206 6.50 -8.98 37.82
C ASP A 206 5.14 -9.51 38.30
N ALA A 207 5.16 -10.29 39.38
CA ALA A 207 3.92 -10.70 40.01
C ALA A 207 3.11 -9.44 40.40
N PRO A 208 1.78 -9.44 40.21
CA PRO A 208 0.94 -8.32 40.64
C PRO A 208 1.21 -8.00 42.11
N ILE A 209 1.32 -6.71 42.44
CA ILE A 209 1.49 -6.27 43.83
C ILE A 209 0.28 -6.80 44.62
N GLN A 210 0.54 -7.73 45.54
CA GLN A 210 -0.48 -8.18 46.49
C GLN A 210 -0.68 -7.06 47.50
N LEU A 211 -1.71 -6.25 47.30
CA LEU A 211 -2.16 -5.30 48.31
C LEU A 211 -2.60 -6.08 49.56
N PRO A 212 -2.23 -5.63 50.78
CA PRO A 212 -2.87 -6.04 52.01
C PRO A 212 -4.41 -5.92 51.91
N ASP A 213 -5.17 -6.83 52.52
CA ASP A 213 -6.64 -6.90 52.39
C ASP A 213 -7.35 -5.62 52.85
N ASP A 214 -6.76 -4.89 53.79
CA ASP A 214 -7.23 -3.60 54.31
C ASP A 214 -7.07 -2.43 53.32
N LEU A 215 -6.28 -2.62 52.25
CA LEU A 215 -6.10 -1.65 51.16
C LEU A 215 -6.84 -2.06 49.87
N LYS A 216 -7.54 -3.20 49.86
CA LYS A 216 -8.32 -3.66 48.70
C LYS A 216 -9.72 -3.05 48.61
N THR A 217 -10.22 -2.46 49.70
CA THR A 217 -11.53 -1.80 49.73
C THR A 217 -11.36 -0.29 49.82
N PRO A 218 -12.00 0.51 48.94
CA PRO A 218 -12.02 1.96 49.09
C PRO A 218 -12.74 2.35 50.39
N PRO A 219 -12.42 3.52 50.98
CA PRO A 219 -13.01 3.99 52.25
C PRO A 219 -14.52 4.22 52.16
#